data_AF-A0A2P7S194-F1
#
_entry.id   AF-A0A2P7S194-F1
#
_cell.length_a   1.000
_cell.length_b   1.000
_cell.length_c   1.000
_cell.angle_alpha   90.00
_cell.angle_beta   90.00
_cell.angle_gamma   90.00
#
_symmetry.space_group_name_H-M   'P 1'
#
loop_
_entity.id
_entity.type
_entity.pdbx_description
1 polymer ?
#
loop_
_entity_poly.entity_id
_entity_poly.type
_entity_poly.pdbx_seq_one_letter_code
_entity_poly.pdbx_strand_id
1 'polypeptide(L)'
;MAHAHYGRTIPDIFADVVSLAATLLRNESQLARTEISENIGRVGAGVGLLTGGAVLLIPGLVILLQAAVDWLSRSYGLAAGWSALIVGGIAAVIGLILLLVGVNRLRVRTMVPDRTIRQIRQDANVAQDQMRRQDANR
;
A
#
# COMPACT_ATOMS: atom_id res chain seq x y z
N MET A 1 34.43 2.66 52.75
CA MET A 1 34.96 3.58 51.71
C MET A 1 33.76 4.25 51.08
N ALA A 2 33.51 5.51 51.46
CA ALA A 2 32.34 6.29 51.06
C ALA A 2 32.67 7.05 49.78
N HIS A 3 32.04 6.70 48.66
CA HIS A 3 32.10 7.52 47.45
C HIS A 3 31.05 8.63 47.55
N ALA A 4 31.55 9.87 47.53
CA ALA A 4 30.85 11.10 47.83
C ALA A 4 29.67 11.39 46.90
N HIS A 5 28.56 11.85 47.50
CA HIS A 5 27.49 12.55 46.80
C HIS A 5 28.03 13.86 46.22
N TYR A 6 28.40 13.86 44.94
CA TYR A 6 28.58 15.09 44.17
C TYR A 6 27.20 15.68 43.87
N GLY A 7 27.01 16.95 44.22
CA GLY A 7 25.78 17.70 43.94
C GLY A 7 25.50 17.68 42.43
N ARG A 8 24.40 17.04 42.03
CA ARG A 8 23.89 17.12 40.67
C ARG A 8 23.42 18.54 40.42
N THR A 9 24.03 19.21 39.47
CA THR A 9 23.67 20.55 39.06
C THR A 9 22.48 20.48 38.09
N ILE A 10 21.57 21.45 38.10
CA ILE A 10 20.45 21.53 37.12
C ILE A 10 20.91 21.37 35.65
N PRO A 11 22.08 21.92 35.25
CA PRO A 11 22.68 21.64 33.94
C PRO A 11 22.94 20.15 33.63
N ASP A 12 23.35 19.35 34.61
CA ASP A 12 23.68 17.93 34.42
C ASP A 12 22.42 17.11 34.12
N ILE A 13 21.31 17.40 34.80
CA ILE A 13 20.03 16.73 34.56
C ILE A 13 19.49 17.09 33.17
N PHE A 14 19.66 18.34 32.73
CA PHE A 14 19.24 18.76 31.40
C PHE A 14 20.07 18.07 30.30
N ALA A 15 21.38 17.93 30.51
CA ALA A 15 22.26 17.20 29.60
C ALA A 15 21.87 15.71 29.50
N ASP A 16 21.51 15.08 30.62
CA ASP A 16 21.04 13.69 30.65
C ASP A 16 19.71 13.50 29.89
N VAL A 17 18.74 14.41 30.06
CA VAL A 17 17.44 14.33 29.35
C VAL A 17 17.62 14.51 27.84
N VAL A 18 18.47 15.45 27.40
CA VAL A 18 18.78 15.64 25.97
C VAL A 18 19.49 14.41 25.40
N SER A 19 20.43 13.83 26.15
CA SER A 19 21.13 12.59 25.78
C SER A 19 20.17 11.40 25.62
N LEU A 20 19.24 11.26 26.56
CA LEU A 20 18.22 10.21 26.52
C LEU A 20 17.26 10.41 25.34
N ALA A 21 16.81 11.65 25.09
CA ALA A 21 15.98 11.98 23.94
C ALA A 21 16.70 11.69 22.61
N ALA A 22 17.98 12.05 22.49
CA ALA A 22 18.79 11.72 21.32
C ALA A 22 18.94 10.21 21.12
N THR A 23 19.06 9.44 22.20
CA THR A 23 19.15 7.98 22.18
C THR A 23 17.82 7.33 21.76
N LEU A 24 16.69 7.83 22.26
CA LEU A 24 15.35 7.37 21.85
C LEU A 24 15.11 7.64 20.36
N LEU A 25 15.41 8.85 19.88
CA LEU A 25 15.29 9.20 18.46
C LEU A 25 16.20 8.33 17.58
N ARG A 26 17.42 8.05 18.02
CA ARG A 26 18.36 7.15 17.32
C ARG A 26 17.80 5.72 17.24
N ASN A 27 17.16 5.23 18.31
CA ASN A 27 16.57 3.90 18.35
C ASN A 27 15.32 3.80 17.47
N GLU A 28 14.43 4.78 17.55
CA GLU A 28 13.19 4.81 16.78
C GLU A 28 13.46 5.01 15.28
N SER A 29 14.48 5.80 14.92
CA SER A 29 14.95 5.89 13.53
C SER A 29 15.59 4.60 13.01
N GLN A 30 16.34 3.86 13.84
CA GLN A 30 16.87 2.55 13.46
C GLN A 30 15.76 1.51 13.28
N LEU A 31 14.77 1.51 14.17
CA LEU A 31 13.61 0.63 14.08
C LEU A 31 12.76 0.96 12.85
N ALA A 32 12.44 2.24 12.64
CA ALA A 32 11.70 2.70 11.47
C ALA A 32 12.43 2.37 10.16
N ARG A 33 13.76 2.56 10.11
CA ARG A 33 14.56 2.19 8.93
C ARG A 33 14.51 0.68 8.68
N THR A 34 14.55 -0.13 9.73
CA THR A 34 14.47 -1.60 9.64
C THR A 34 13.10 -2.03 9.10
N GLU A 35 12.02 -1.50 9.67
CA GLU A 35 10.66 -1.82 9.24
C GLU A 35 10.41 -1.35 7.81
N ILE A 36 10.85 -0.14 7.44
CA ILE A 36 10.77 0.35 6.06
C ILE A 36 11.56 -0.55 5.11
N SER A 37 12.78 -0.94 5.46
CA SER A 37 13.61 -1.81 4.61
C SER A 37 12.98 -3.19 4.44
N GLU A 38 12.42 -3.76 5.50
CA GLU A 38 11.74 -5.05 5.45
C GLU A 38 10.45 -4.96 4.63
N ASN A 39 9.67 -3.88 4.79
CA ASN A 39 8.45 -3.65 4.04
C ASN A 39 8.75 -3.42 2.55
N ILE A 40 9.79 -2.65 2.21
CA ILE A 40 10.28 -2.48 0.84
C ILE A 40 10.74 -3.80 0.25
N GLY A 41 11.47 -4.63 1.00
CA GLY A 41 11.91 -5.95 0.55
C GLY A 41 10.72 -6.86 0.22
N ARG A 42 9.71 -6.91 1.10
CA ARG A 42 8.49 -7.71 0.91
C ARG A 42 7.65 -7.21 -0.27
N VAL A 43 7.43 -5.90 -0.37
CA VAL A 43 6.70 -5.27 -1.49
C VAL A 43 7.48 -5.46 -2.79
N GLY A 44 8.80 -5.25 -2.79
CA GLY A 44 9.67 -5.41 -3.94
C GLY A 44 9.70 -6.85 -4.46
N ALA A 45 9.81 -7.84 -3.57
CA ALA A 45 9.72 -9.26 -3.93
C ALA A 45 8.34 -9.60 -4.52
N GLY A 46 7.27 -9.08 -3.92
CA GLY A 46 5.91 -9.24 -4.43
C GLY A 46 5.73 -8.65 -5.83
N VAL A 47 6.19 -7.41 -6.05
CA VAL A 47 6.16 -6.74 -7.36
C VAL A 47 7.02 -7.48 -8.38
N GLY A 48 8.20 -7.97 -7.98
CA GLY A 48 9.07 -8.76 -8.83
C GLY A 48 8.41 -10.06 -9.32
N LEU A 49 7.79 -10.82 -8.41
CA LEU A 49 7.05 -12.03 -8.76
C LEU A 49 5.84 -11.75 -9.64
N LEU A 50 5.08 -10.69 -9.36
CA LEU A 50 3.94 -10.30 -10.20
C LEU A 50 4.40 -9.92 -11.61
N THR A 51 5.47 -9.15 -11.72
CA THR A 51 6.02 -8.72 -13.02
C THR A 51 6.58 -9.90 -13.79
N GLY A 52 7.41 -10.74 -13.15
CA GLY A 52 7.96 -11.95 -13.78
C GLY A 52 6.86 -12.95 -14.20
N GLY A 53 5.84 -13.12 -13.35
CA GLY A 53 4.66 -13.92 -13.68
C GLY A 53 3.89 -13.36 -14.88
N ALA A 54 3.66 -12.04 -14.93
CA ALA A 54 2.99 -11.39 -16.05
C ALA A 54 3.77 -11.55 -17.37
N VAL A 55 5.10 -11.40 -17.33
CA VAL A 55 5.99 -11.59 -18.49
C VAL A 55 5.84 -12.98 -19.10
N LEU A 56 5.60 -14.01 -18.28
CA LEU A 56 5.41 -15.38 -18.75
C LEU A 56 3.95 -15.68 -19.13
N LEU A 57 3.00 -15.22 -18.32
CA LEU A 57 1.57 -15.52 -18.49
C LEU A 57 0.96 -14.81 -19.69
N ILE A 58 1.36 -13.56 -19.99
CA ILE A 58 0.82 -12.81 -21.13
C ILE A 58 1.06 -13.55 -22.46
N PRO A 59 2.31 -13.89 -22.86
CA PRO A 59 2.54 -14.64 -24.09
C PRO A 59 1.98 -16.07 -24.02
N GLY A 60 2.02 -16.72 -22.85
CA GLY A 60 1.41 -18.04 -22.65
C GLY A 60 -0.10 -18.03 -22.92
N LEU A 61 -0.81 -17.01 -22.44
CA LEU A 61 -2.24 -16.83 -22.69
C LEU A 61 -2.51 -16.60 -24.18
N VAL A 62 -1.69 -15.79 -24.87
CA VAL A 62 -1.82 -15.58 -26.32
C VAL A 62 -1.69 -16.90 -27.08
N ILE A 63 -0.68 -17.72 -26.76
CA ILE A 63 -0.47 -19.03 -27.39
C ILE A 63 -1.67 -19.96 -27.11
N LEU A 64 -2.16 -20.00 -25.88
CA LEU A 64 -3.33 -20.80 -25.51
C LEU A 64 -4.60 -20.36 -26.25
N LEU A 65 -4.83 -19.05 -26.39
CA LEU A 65 -5.97 -18.53 -27.13
C LEU A 65 -5.86 -18.87 -28.62
N GLN A 66 -4.68 -18.75 -29.22
CA GLN A 66 -4.44 -19.19 -30.61
C GLN A 66 -4.71 -20.69 -30.77
N ALA A 67 -4.21 -21.52 -29.86
CA ALA A 67 -4.49 -22.96 -29.86
C ALA A 67 -5.99 -23.26 -29.74
N ALA A 68 -6.73 -22.51 -28.94
CA ALA A 68 -8.18 -22.65 -28.81
C ALA A 68 -8.92 -22.25 -30.10
N VAL A 69 -8.48 -21.17 -30.77
CA VAL A 69 -9.02 -20.76 -32.07
C VAL A 69 -8.80 -21.84 -33.12
N ASP A 70 -7.57 -22.36 -33.20
CA ASP A 70 -7.17 -23.43 -34.10
C ASP A 70 -7.96 -24.72 -33.88
N TRP A 71 -8.11 -25.12 -32.61
CA TRP A 71 -8.92 -26.28 -32.22
C TRP A 71 -10.38 -26.10 -32.65
N LEU A 72 -10.98 -24.95 -32.34
CA LEU A 72 -12.38 -24.67 -32.69
C LEU A 72 -12.60 -24.64 -34.21
N SER A 73 -11.66 -24.04 -34.95
CA SER A 73 -11.68 -24.03 -36.42
C SER A 73 -11.64 -25.44 -37.00
N ARG A 74 -10.72 -26.31 -36.54
CA ARG A 74 -10.58 -27.68 -37.04
C ARG A 74 -11.72 -28.60 -36.62
N SER A 75 -12.24 -28.46 -35.40
CA SER A 75 -13.29 -29.33 -34.88
C SER A 75 -14.67 -29.07 -35.50
N TYR A 76 -14.98 -27.82 -35.84
CA TYR A 76 -16.30 -27.44 -36.35
C TYR A 76 -16.28 -26.98 -37.82
N GLY A 77 -15.12 -27.04 -38.49
CA GLY A 77 -14.97 -26.57 -39.88
C GLY A 77 -15.18 -25.06 -40.05
N LEU A 78 -15.09 -24.30 -38.96
CA LEU A 78 -15.29 -22.85 -38.96
C LEU A 78 -14.09 -22.15 -39.60
N ALA A 79 -14.34 -21.12 -40.39
CA ALA A 79 -13.27 -20.24 -40.86
C ALA A 79 -12.55 -19.61 -39.65
N ALA A 80 -11.22 -19.50 -39.73
CA ALA A 80 -10.38 -19.04 -38.61
C ALA A 80 -10.86 -17.71 -38.00
N GLY A 81 -11.40 -16.80 -38.82
CA GLY A 81 -11.95 -15.52 -38.35
C GLY A 81 -13.13 -15.68 -37.39
N TRP A 82 -14.07 -16.60 -37.66
CA TRP A 82 -15.22 -16.84 -36.80
C TRP A 82 -14.81 -17.52 -35.49
N SER A 83 -13.87 -18.45 -35.55
CA SER A 83 -13.31 -19.07 -34.34
C SER A 83 -12.59 -18.05 -33.46
N ALA A 84 -11.81 -17.15 -34.06
CA ALA A 84 -11.14 -16.06 -33.36
C ALA A 84 -12.14 -15.10 -32.70
N LEU A 85 -13.25 -14.79 -33.36
CA LEU A 85 -14.28 -13.91 -32.80
C LEU A 85 -14.95 -14.54 -31.56
N ILE A 86 -15.25 -15.83 -31.60
CA ILE A 86 -15.90 -16.54 -30.49
C ILE A 86 -14.94 -16.64 -29.30
N VAL A 87 -13.72 -17.16 -29.52
CA VAL A 87 -12.73 -17.33 -28.45
C VAL A 87 -12.30 -15.99 -27.88
N GLY A 88 -12.04 -15.01 -28.75
CA GLY A 88 -11.70 -13.65 -28.35
C GLY A 88 -12.83 -12.96 -27.60
N GLY A 89 -14.08 -13.14 -28.02
CA GLY A 89 -15.25 -12.61 -27.34
C GLY A 89 -15.41 -13.17 -25.92
N ILE A 90 -15.27 -14.48 -25.75
CA ILE A 90 -15.32 -15.13 -24.43
C ILE A 90 -14.17 -14.62 -23.54
N ALA A 91 -12.95 -14.57 -24.08
CA ALA A 91 -11.78 -14.08 -23.35
C ALA A 91 -11.94 -12.60 -22.94
N ALA A 92 -12.53 -11.77 -23.80
CA ALA A 92 -12.80 -10.36 -23.50
C ALA A 92 -13.81 -10.19 -22.37
N VAL A 93 -14.88 -10.99 -22.35
CA VAL A 93 -15.87 -10.96 -21.25
C VAL A 93 -15.22 -11.36 -19.93
N ILE A 94 -14.46 -12.47 -19.92
CA ILE A 94 -13.73 -12.91 -18.71
C ILE A 94 -12.73 -11.85 -18.26
N GLY A 95 -11.96 -11.28 -19.19
CA GLY A 95 -10.98 -10.23 -18.93
C GLY A 95 -11.62 -8.98 -18.33
N LEU A 96 -12.78 -8.55 -18.85
CA LEU A 96 -13.53 -7.42 -18.31
C LEU A 96 -14.01 -7.68 -16.87
N ILE A 97 -14.54 -8.87 -16.58
CA ILE A 97 -14.95 -9.24 -15.22
C ILE A 97 -13.75 -9.19 -14.26
N LEU A 98 -12.62 -9.80 -14.64
CA LEU A 98 -11.41 -9.79 -13.83
C LEU A 98 -10.88 -8.38 -13.59
N LEU A 99 -10.90 -7.52 -14.61
CA LEU A 99 -10.50 -6.12 -14.50
C LEU A 99 -11.40 -5.36 -13.50
N LEU A 100 -12.71 -5.49 -13.63
CA LEU A 100 -13.66 -4.84 -12.74
C LEU A 100 -13.49 -5.31 -11.29
N VAL A 101 -13.35 -6.63 -11.07
CA VAL A 101 -13.10 -7.20 -9.74
C VAL A 101 -11.77 -6.71 -9.17
N GLY A 102 -10.71 -6.69 -9.98
CA GLY A 102 -9.38 -6.22 -9.59
C GLY A 102 -9.38 -4.75 -9.18
N VAL A 103 -9.93 -3.88 -10.03
CA VAL A 103 -10.07 -2.44 -9.74
C VAL A 103 -10.90 -2.22 -8.48
N ASN A 104 -11.99 -2.96 -8.29
CA ASN A 104 -12.82 -2.83 -7.10
C ASN A 104 -12.05 -3.25 -5.82
N ARG A 105 -11.29 -4.35 -5.86
CA ARG A 105 -10.47 -4.79 -4.72
C ARG A 105 -9.37 -3.80 -4.38
N LEU A 106 -8.75 -3.18 -5.39
CA LEU A 106 -7.73 -2.14 -5.17
C LEU A 106 -8.35 -0.88 -4.56
N ARG A 107 -9.51 -0.44 -5.07
CA ARG A 107 -10.27 0.69 -4.51
C ARG A 107 -10.68 0.48 -3.06
N VAL A 108 -11.11 -0.73 -2.68
CA VAL A 108 -11.45 -1.05 -1.28
C VAL A 108 -10.23 -0.93 -0.35
N ARG A 109 -9.03 -1.28 -0.83
CA ARG A 109 -7.79 -1.12 -0.06
C ARG A 109 -7.28 0.33 -0.01
N THR A 110 -7.61 1.15 -1.01
CA THR A 110 -7.22 2.56 -1.10
C THR A 110 -8.33 3.54 -0.69
N MET A 111 -9.46 3.07 -0.15
CA MET A 111 -10.39 3.95 0.55
C MET A 111 -9.63 4.63 1.68
N VAL A 112 -9.18 5.86 1.42
CA VAL A 112 -8.71 6.78 2.45
C VAL A 112 -9.77 6.74 3.52
N PRO A 113 -9.45 6.32 4.76
CA PRO A 113 -10.48 5.90 5.69
C PRO A 113 -11.48 7.06 5.88
N ASP A 114 -12.68 6.91 5.32
CA ASP A 114 -13.70 7.97 5.36
C ASP A 114 -14.06 8.31 6.80
N ARG A 115 -13.83 7.37 7.73
CA ARG A 115 -13.95 7.58 9.18
C ARG A 115 -12.84 8.49 9.72
N THR A 116 -11.59 8.27 9.33
CA THR A 116 -10.45 9.09 9.76
C THR A 116 -10.53 10.50 9.21
N ILE A 117 -10.94 10.70 7.94
CA ILE A 117 -11.17 12.05 7.40
C ILE A 117 -12.31 12.77 8.15
N ARG A 118 -13.39 12.06 8.49
CA ARG A 118 -14.50 12.65 9.27
C ARG A 118 -14.07 13.04 10.68
N GLN A 119 -13.28 12.22 11.36
CA GLN A 119 -12.78 12.52 12.70
C GLN A 119 -11.83 13.74 12.69
N ILE A 120 -10.90 13.82 11.73
CA ILE A 120 -10.01 14.98 11.60
C ILE A 120 -10.79 16.27 11.33
N ARG A 121 -11.84 16.23 10.50
CA ARG A 121 -12.73 17.39 10.28
C ARG A 121 -13.52 17.78 11.53
N GLN A 122 -13.96 16.81 12.31
CA GLN A 122 -14.73 17.06 13.53
C GLN A 122 -13.84 17.70 14.61
N ASP A 123 -12.61 17.22 14.78
CA ASP A 123 -11.64 17.77 15.73
C ASP A 123 -11.19 19.18 15.32
N ALA A 124 -11.01 19.43 14.03
CA ALA A 124 -10.68 20.77 13.51
C ALA A 124 -11.79 21.79 13.81
N ASN A 125 -13.05 21.40 13.69
CA ASN A 125 -14.19 22.26 14.00
C ASN A 125 -14.29 22.56 15.51
N VAL A 126 -14.02 21.57 16.37
CA VAL A 126 -14.01 21.77 17.83
C VAL A 126 -12.86 22.69 18.26
N ALA A 127 -11.68 22.53 17.66
CA ALA A 127 -10.54 23.41 17.92
C ALA A 127 -10.81 24.86 17.48
N GLN A 128 -11.46 25.06 16.32
CA GLN A 128 -11.90 26.37 15.87
C GLN A 128 -12.93 26.99 16.82
N ASP A 129 -13.90 26.21 17.31
CA ASP A 129 -14.91 26.68 18.25
C ASP A 129 -14.30 27.10 19.60
N GLN A 130 -13.24 26.40 20.05
CA GLN A 130 -12.51 26.78 21.26
C GLN A 130 -11.75 28.09 21.08
N MET A 131 -11.06 28.28 19.96
CA MET A 131 -10.37 29.55 19.67
C MET A 131 -11.36 30.72 19.58
N ARG A 132 -12.50 30.49 18.91
CA ARG A 132 -13.55 31.50 18.73
C ARG A 132 -14.25 31.89 20.03
N ARG A 133 -14.33 30.96 21.01
CA ARG A 133 -14.84 31.26 22.37
C ARG A 133 -13.81 31.96 23.24
N GLN A 134 -12.52 31.75 23.00
CA GLN A 134 -11.44 32.37 23.76
C GLN A 134 -11.27 33.86 23.43
N ASP A 135 -11.55 34.24 22.19
CA ASP A 135 -11.54 35.64 21.73
C ASP A 135 -12.78 36.43 22.17
N ALA A 136 -13.89 35.75 22.49
CA ALA A 136 -15.14 36.40 22.94
C ALA A 136 -15.19 36.70 24.45
N ASN A 137 -14.21 36.22 25.23
CA ASN A 137 -14.14 36.37 26.69
C ASN A 137 -12.93 37.22 27.13
N ARG A 138 -12.38 38.04 26.23
CA ARG A 138 -11.43 39.13 26.49
C ARG A 138 -12.07 40.45 26.12
#